data_AF-A0A528AN41-F1
#
_entry.id   AF-A0A528AN41-F1
#
_cell.length_a   1.000
_cell.length_b   1.000
_cell.length_c   1.000
_cell.angle_alpha   90.00
_cell.angle_beta   90.00
_cell.angle_gamma   90.00
#
_symmetry.space_group_name_H-M   'P 1'
#
loop_
_entity.id
_entity.type
_entity.pdbx_description
1 polymer ?
#
loop_
_entity_poly.entity_id
_entity_poly.type
_entity_poly.pdbx_seq_one_letter_code
_entity_poly.pdbx_strand_id
1 'polypeptide(L)' 'HPFTFWQYTGTGIVPGIPGKADINVFNGSEAAWNKWLRQNTR' A
#
# COMPACT_ATOMS: atom_id res chain seq x y z
N HIS A 1 1.90 -16.53 8.44
CA HIS A 1 2.82 -15.47 7.98
C HIS A 1 2.09 -14.13 7.98
N PRO A 2 2.66 -13.05 8.51
CA PRO A 2 2.07 -11.72 8.37
C PRO A 2 2.09 -11.29 6.88
N PHE A 3 1.07 -10.56 6.43
CA PHE A 3 1.01 -10.00 5.07
C PHE A 3 2.04 -8.88 4.90
N THR A 4 2.56 -8.65 3.69
CA THR A 4 3.42 -7.49 3.37
C THR A 4 2.57 -6.27 3.01
N PHE A 5 1.57 -6.48 2.16
CA PHE A 5 0.53 -5.50 1.85
C PHE A 5 -0.84 -6.13 2.04
N TRP A 6 -1.81 -5.31 2.41
CA TRP A 6 -3.21 -5.70 2.44
C TRP A 6 -4.06 -4.67 1.70
N GLN A 7 -4.71 -5.10 0.62
CA GLN A 7 -5.83 -4.37 0.03
C GLN A 7 -7.05 -4.53 0.94
N TYR A 8 -7.40 -3.49 1.68
CA TYR A 8 -8.49 -3.56 2.66
C TYR A 8 -9.83 -3.07 2.10
N THR A 9 -9.83 -2.41 0.94
CA THR A 9 -11.05 -2.07 0.19
C THR A 9 -10.76 -1.91 -1.30
N GLY A 10 -11.69 -2.36 -2.14
CA GLY A 10 -11.74 -2.09 -3.59
C GLY A 10 -12.77 -1.04 -3.98
N THR A 11 -13.34 -0.33 -3.00
CA THR A 11 -14.39 0.66 -3.22
C THR A 11 -14.07 2.01 -2.56
N GLY A 12 -12.79 2.30 -2.33
CA GLY A 12 -12.36 3.57 -1.77
C GLY A 12 -12.63 4.73 -2.72
N ILE A 13 -12.83 5.93 -2.17
CA ILE A 13 -12.90 7.18 -2.94
C ILE A 13 -11.71 8.03 -2.52
N VAL A 14 -10.84 8.35 -3.49
CA VAL A 14 -9.62 9.13 -3.27
C VAL A 14 -9.71 10.40 -4.12
N PRO A 15 -9.56 11.60 -3.53
CA PRO A 15 -9.54 12.84 -4.30
C PRO A 15 -8.51 12.78 -5.44
N GLY A 16 -8.95 13.11 -6.65
CA GLY A 16 -8.11 13.04 -7.86
C GLY A 16 -8.11 11.69 -8.58
N ILE A 17 -8.73 10.64 -8.02
CA ILE A 17 -8.95 9.36 -8.70
C ILE A 17 -10.44 9.25 -9.07
N PRO A 18 -10.80 9.27 -10.37
CA PRO A 18 -12.18 9.08 -10.79
C PRO A 18 -12.67 7.65 -10.49
N GLY A 19 -13.83 7.54 -9.85
CA GLY A 19 -14.45 6.24 -9.55
C GLY A 19 -13.92 5.58 -8.28
N LYS A 20 -14.07 4.26 -8.21
CA LYS A 20 -13.64 3.44 -7.07
C LYS A 20 -12.15 3.11 -7.18
N ALA A 21 -11.46 3.15 -6.06
CA ALA A 21 -10.04 2.85 -5.95
C ALA A 21 -9.78 1.73 -4.94
N ASP A 22 -8.77 0.93 -5.25
CA ASP A 22 -8.18 -0.01 -4.30
C ASP A 22 -7.32 0.75 -3.29
N ILE A 23 -7.59 0.56 -2.00
CA ILE A 23 -6.76 1.14 -0.94
C ILE A 23 -6.01 0.02 -0.23
N ASN A 24 -4.70 0.19 -0.14
CA ASN A 24 -3.77 -0.77 0.41
C ASN A 24 -3.01 -0.18 1.59
N VAL A 25 -2.63 -1.04 2.55
CA VAL A 25 -1.71 -0.69 3.64
C VAL A 25 -0.48 -1.57 3.59
N PHE A 26 0.68 -1.01 3.93
CA PHE A 26 1.92 -1.74 4.16
C PHE A 26 2.01 -2.17 5.63
N ASN A 27 2.40 -3.42 5.88
CA ASN A 27 2.53 -3.95 7.24
C ASN A 27 3.90 -3.62 7.83
N GLY A 28 4.07 -2.38 8.30
CA GLY A 28 5.31 -1.97 8.95
C GLY A 28 5.41 -0.47 9.18
N SER A 29 6.54 -0.06 9.74
CA SER A 29 6.89 1.36 9.90
C SER A 29 7.39 1.96 8.59
N GLU A 30 7.45 3.29 8.54
CA GLU A 30 8.05 4.03 7.42
C GLU A 30 9.53 3.65 7.18
N ALA A 31 10.30 3.37 8.23
CA ALA A 31 11.67 2.89 8.10
C ALA A 31 11.75 1.52 7.40
N ALA A 32 10.80 0.62 7.72
CA ALA A 32 10.68 -0.67 7.05
C ALA A 32 10.24 -0.52 5.59
N TRP A 33 9.32 0.41 5.31
CA TRP A 33 8.91 0.80 3.97
C TRP A 33 10.10 1.26 3.11
N ASN A 34 10.90 2.21 3.62
CA ASN A 34 12.09 2.71 2.94
C ASN A 34 13.12 1.62 2.67
N LYS A 35 13.29 0.68 3.61
CA LYS A 35 14.15 -0.50 3.39
C LYS A 35 13.60 -1.40 2.29
N TRP A 36 12.30 -1.68 2.30
CA TRP A 36 11.64 -2.49 1.28
C TRP A 36 11.79 -1.88 -0.11
N LEU A 37 11.59 -0.57 -0.25
CA LEU A 37 11.78 0.15 -1.52
C LEU A 37 13.21 -0.02 -2.07
N ARG A 38 14.25 0.17 -1.24
CA ARG A 38 15.64 -0.01 -1.67
C ARG A 38 15.96 -1.43 -2.15
N GLN A 39 15.22 -2.43 -1.68
CA GLN A 39 15.43 -3.83 -2.02
C GLN A 39 14.62 -4.27 -3.25
N ASN A 40 13.51 -3.60 -3.56
CA ASN A 40 12.52 -4.06 -4.53
C ASN A 40 12.26 -3.08 -5.68
N THR A 41 12.80 -1.86 -5.61
CA THR A 41 12.75 -0.88 -6.70
C THR A 41 14.06 -0.94 -7.47
N ARG A 42 13.97 -0.96 -8.81
CA ARG A 42 15.12 -0.90 -9.72
C ARG A 42 15.60 0.53 -9.93
#